data_AF-A0A917FLL2-F1
#
_entry.id   AF-A0A917FLL2-F1
#
_cell.length_a   1.000
_cell.length_b   1.000
_cell.length_c   1.000
_cell.angle_alpha   90.00
_cell.angle_beta   90.00
_cell.angle_gamma   90.00
#
_symmetry.space_group_name_H-M   'P 1'
#
loop_
_entity.id
_entity.type
_entity.pdbx_description
1 polymer ?
#
loop_
_entity_poly.entity_id
_entity_poly.type
_entity_poly.pdbx_seq_one_letter_code
_entity_poly.pdbx_strand_id
1 'polypeptide(L)'
;MSENVTVLRDETLGGIEREYREVKRKAAVGERIKWRGVDAVYEVVREPKRSYDDCLRIIVSAFGDLIGTSAHLDRGDLAYTDAYVVLEPTDIVRIDGKRLRMVERMANVGECIIITQDLFGEKLTGVVRTVTENDGNGSVYTGDMWSDGSKFNPYPDQYHVLEPVESDFKTWDKVKRELTSIPTEDIALIEWRADLERKADALAAQVDGLTDTVARLTTAMQRMNIQLRVAREDIVLIEEGVSEDIAELRTKITELKLGSTSLAAESVRKEPLTRDASREAIIERAKRDIEALKCTHYPTEARYYVARNLTWQPECDAEFIVNRDKRTVVCLLRKRSYSGGGDVQSRGIAKCAPDDVFNSHIGRAIALRRALGLAVPDEYINAPAPESVRVGDIVEWTAQRSIKGRVINVDNFVTVDVYGHKWEYRPHALRVIDDSREEVAE
;
A
#
# COMPACT_ATOMS: atom_id res chain seq x y z
N MET A 1 -12.35 12.73 31.19
CA MET A 1 -11.30 12.21 32.09
C MET A 1 -9.99 12.75 31.56
N SER A 2 -9.30 13.60 32.32
CA SER A 2 -7.98 14.08 31.91
C SER A 2 -7.02 12.90 31.95
N GLU A 3 -6.40 12.56 30.81
CA GLU A 3 -5.35 11.54 30.79
C GLU A 3 -4.18 12.04 31.67
N ASN A 4 -3.69 11.20 32.58
CA ASN A 4 -2.50 11.52 33.35
C ASN A 4 -1.29 11.41 32.42
N VAL A 5 -0.65 12.55 32.16
CA VAL A 5 0.49 12.67 31.25
C VAL A 5 1.73 13.11 32.03
N THR A 6 2.86 12.50 31.70
CA THR A 6 4.18 12.90 32.20
C THR A 6 5.04 13.38 31.02
N VAL A 7 5.71 14.52 31.18
CA VAL A 7 6.59 15.12 30.15
C VAL A 7 8.04 14.87 30.53
N LEU A 8 8.82 14.28 29.63
CA LEU A 8 10.24 14.00 29.84
C LEU A 8 11.03 14.14 28.54
N ARG A 9 12.34 14.35 28.63
CA ARG A 9 13.22 14.26 27.47
C ARG A 9 13.29 12.82 26.95
N ASP A 10 13.08 12.66 25.66
CA ASP A 10 13.17 11.36 24.98
C ASP A 10 14.48 11.26 24.20
N GLU A 11 15.44 10.53 24.77
CA GLU A 11 16.75 10.29 24.13
C GLU A 11 16.62 9.55 22.78
N THR A 12 15.53 8.80 22.55
CA THR A 12 15.30 8.17 21.24
C THR A 12 14.85 9.18 20.18
N LEU A 13 14.48 10.40 20.59
CA LEU A 13 14.12 11.53 19.73
C LEU A 13 15.10 12.69 19.95
N GLY A 14 16.38 12.39 20.18
CA GLY A 14 17.42 13.42 20.33
C GLY A 14 17.31 14.28 21.60
N GLY A 15 16.55 13.83 22.59
CA GLY A 15 16.37 14.53 23.86
C GLY A 15 15.24 15.57 23.86
N ILE A 16 14.37 15.58 22.84
CA ILE A 16 13.16 16.43 22.81
C ILE A 16 12.19 16.04 23.92
N GLU A 17 11.49 17.03 24.48
CA GLU A 17 10.41 16.78 25.44
C GLU A 17 9.24 16.06 24.76
N ARG A 18 8.90 14.88 25.28
CA ARG A 18 7.81 14.04 24.81
C ARG A 18 6.80 13.80 25.92
N GLU A 19 5.54 13.69 25.54
CA GLU A 19 4.46 13.31 26.44
C GLU A 19 4.32 11.79 26.51
N TYR A 20 4.24 11.27 27.74
CA TYR A 20 4.04 9.87 28.04
C TYR A 20 2.70 9.68 28.76
N ARG A 21 1.90 8.73 28.28
CA ARG A 21 0.69 8.31 28.95
C ARG A 21 1.05 7.42 30.12
N GLU A 22 0.52 7.75 31.30
CA GLU A 22 0.70 6.93 32.49
C GLU A 22 -0.31 5.77 32.50
N VAL A 23 0.19 4.53 32.43
CA VAL A 23 -0.63 3.32 32.36
C VAL A 23 -0.39 2.42 33.57
N LYS A 24 -1.47 2.01 34.22
CA LYS A 24 -1.41 1.07 35.34
C LYS A 24 -1.36 -0.36 34.82
N ARG A 25 -0.15 -0.91 34.68
CA ARG A 25 0.11 -2.30 34.32
C ARG A 25 1.48 -2.74 34.82
N LYS A 26 1.74 -4.04 34.76
CA LYS A 26 3.07 -4.59 35.02
C LYS A 26 4.06 -4.13 33.95
N ALA A 27 5.21 -3.61 34.39
CA ALA A 27 6.30 -3.19 33.51
C ALA A 27 7.18 -4.37 33.08
N ALA A 28 7.70 -4.31 31.87
CA ALA A 28 8.77 -5.16 31.37
C ALA A 28 10.16 -4.54 31.65
N VAL A 29 11.19 -5.38 31.66
CA VAL A 29 12.59 -4.92 31.76
C VAL A 29 12.91 -3.99 30.60
N GLY A 30 13.51 -2.84 30.91
CA GLY A 30 13.83 -1.77 29.96
C GLY A 30 12.77 -0.67 29.85
N GLU A 31 11.53 -0.90 30.31
CA GLU A 31 10.47 0.13 30.24
C GLU A 31 10.73 1.29 31.20
N ARG A 32 10.20 2.47 30.83
CA ARG A 32 10.19 3.66 31.69
C ARG A 32 8.97 3.61 32.60
N ILE A 33 9.16 3.93 33.88
CA ILE A 33 8.10 4.03 34.86
C ILE A 33 8.17 5.36 35.59
N LYS A 34 7.03 5.81 36.11
CA LYS A 34 6.96 6.88 37.10
C LYS A 34 6.61 6.29 38.45
N TRP A 35 7.42 6.61 39.44
CA TRP A 35 7.20 6.18 40.82
C TRP A 35 5.96 6.89 41.39
N ARG A 36 5.05 6.16 42.01
CA ARG A 36 3.83 6.69 42.66
C ARG A 36 3.77 6.35 44.16
N GLY A 37 4.61 5.42 44.62
CA GLY A 37 4.98 5.22 46.02
C GLY A 37 3.85 4.91 46.99
N VAL A 38 3.55 3.62 47.20
CA VAL A 38 3.19 3.06 48.52
C VAL A 38 3.68 1.59 48.51
N ASP A 39 4.29 1.15 49.61
CA ASP A 39 4.72 -0.22 49.95
C ASP A 39 5.95 -0.82 49.24
N ALA A 40 7.15 -0.43 49.70
CA ALA A 40 8.29 -1.34 49.70
C ALA A 40 8.17 -2.25 50.93
N VAL A 41 7.91 -3.54 50.73
CA VAL A 41 8.05 -4.54 51.80
C VAL A 41 9.54 -4.82 51.97
N TYR A 42 10.18 -4.12 52.90
CA TYR A 42 10.97 -4.68 54.01
C TYR A 42 11.52 -3.51 54.84
N GLU A 43 11.29 -3.57 56.16
CA GLU A 43 11.73 -2.59 57.14
C GLU A 43 13.25 -2.32 57.08
N VAL A 44 13.65 -1.17 56.55
CA VAL A 44 14.65 -0.33 57.22
C VAL A 44 14.18 1.10 57.12
N VAL A 45 13.76 1.64 58.25
CA VAL A 45 13.48 3.07 58.46
C VAL A 45 14.67 3.88 57.97
N ARG A 46 14.58 4.43 56.75
CA ARG A 46 15.32 5.62 56.33
C ARG A 46 14.42 6.42 55.42
N GLU A 47 14.31 7.71 55.74
CA GLU A 47 13.50 8.72 55.06
C GLU A 47 13.44 8.49 53.54
N PRO A 48 12.26 8.60 52.90
CA PRO A 48 12.16 8.55 51.46
C PRO A 48 12.98 9.69 50.88
N LYS A 49 14.20 9.40 50.43
CA LYS A 49 15.12 10.38 49.82
C LYS A 49 14.68 10.84 48.42
N ARG A 50 13.47 10.46 47.96
CA ARG A 50 13.04 10.64 46.58
C ARG A 50 11.63 11.19 46.48
N SER A 51 11.47 12.04 45.47
CA SER A 51 10.21 12.71 45.15
C SER A 51 9.23 11.71 44.51
N TYR A 52 7.93 11.96 44.72
CA TYR A 52 6.80 11.21 44.18
C TYR A 52 6.66 11.23 42.64
N ASP A 53 7.69 11.69 41.91
CA ASP A 53 7.67 11.89 40.46
C ASP A 53 8.97 11.41 39.76
N ASP A 54 9.86 10.70 40.47
CA ASP A 54 11.08 10.17 39.86
C ASP A 54 10.74 9.17 38.73
N CYS A 55 11.30 9.41 37.54
CA CYS A 55 11.13 8.58 36.36
C CYS A 55 12.35 7.66 36.18
N LEU A 56 12.11 6.35 36.15
CA LEU A 56 13.15 5.31 36.25
C LEU A 56 13.01 4.28 35.14
N ARG A 57 14.07 3.50 34.88
CA ARG A 57 14.02 2.33 33.99
C ARG A 57 13.98 1.04 34.79
N ILE A 58 13.20 0.06 34.35
CA ILE A 58 13.25 -1.30 34.90
C ILE A 58 14.52 -1.99 34.41
N ILE A 59 15.23 -2.67 35.31
CA ILE A 59 16.46 -3.41 35.00
C ILE A 59 16.36 -4.90 35.33
N VAL A 60 15.46 -5.30 36.25
CA VAL A 60 15.27 -6.69 36.67
C VAL A 60 13.78 -6.94 36.93
N SER A 61 13.30 -8.11 36.51
CA SER A 61 12.01 -8.67 36.94
C SER A 61 12.32 -9.87 37.85
N ALA A 62 11.72 -9.89 39.04
CA ALA A 62 11.91 -10.94 40.04
C ALA A 62 10.66 -11.82 40.17
N PHE A 63 10.68 -12.80 41.09
CA PHE A 63 9.54 -13.69 41.34
C PHE A 63 8.24 -12.92 41.61
N GLY A 64 7.16 -13.28 40.92
CA GLY A 64 5.85 -12.62 41.09
C GLY A 64 5.78 -11.24 40.44
N ASP A 65 5.26 -10.25 41.17
CA ASP A 65 5.02 -8.87 40.71
C ASP A 65 6.11 -7.86 41.13
N LEU A 66 7.25 -8.38 41.57
CA LEU A 66 8.39 -7.59 42.04
C LEU A 66 9.28 -7.15 40.86
N ILE A 67 9.66 -5.87 40.86
CA ILE A 67 10.56 -5.26 39.87
C ILE A 67 11.73 -4.53 40.54
N GLY A 68 12.89 -4.55 39.88
CA GLY A 68 14.07 -3.74 40.22
C GLY A 68 14.29 -2.64 39.17
N THR A 69 14.62 -1.43 39.63
CA THR A 69 14.81 -0.24 38.78
C THR A 69 16.28 0.15 38.73
N SER A 70 16.67 0.99 37.77
CA SER A 70 18.04 1.52 37.60
C SER A 70 18.62 2.22 38.83
N ALA A 71 17.79 2.43 39.86
CA ALA A 71 18.17 2.97 41.16
C ALA A 71 18.43 1.93 42.26
N HIS A 72 18.08 0.66 42.04
CA HIS A 72 18.02 -0.37 43.09
C HIS A 72 19.21 -1.36 43.09
N LEU A 73 20.19 -1.21 42.19
CA LEU A 73 21.36 -2.11 42.14
C LEU A 73 22.27 -2.03 43.37
N ASP A 74 22.16 -0.96 44.16
CA ASP A 74 23.04 -0.79 45.33
C ASP A 74 22.41 -1.29 46.64
N ARG A 75 21.09 -1.59 46.70
CA ARG A 75 20.39 -1.77 48.01
C ARG A 75 19.26 -2.79 48.11
N GLY A 76 18.95 -3.58 47.08
CA GLY A 76 18.02 -4.72 47.25
C GLY A 76 16.53 -4.35 47.44
N ASP A 77 16.13 -3.13 47.09
CA ASP A 77 14.74 -2.70 47.14
C ASP A 77 13.99 -3.14 45.87
N LEU A 78 13.02 -4.06 46.01
CA LEU A 78 12.12 -4.47 44.93
C LEU A 78 10.75 -3.79 45.14
N ALA A 79 10.11 -3.35 44.06
CA ALA A 79 8.81 -2.69 44.12
C ALA A 79 7.69 -3.55 43.54
N TYR A 80 6.49 -3.45 44.10
CA TYR A 80 5.27 -4.05 43.54
C TYR A 80 4.72 -3.24 42.37
N THR A 81 3.95 -3.89 41.50
CA THR A 81 3.15 -3.29 40.42
C THR A 81 2.30 -2.10 40.86
N ASP A 82 1.89 -2.06 42.13
CA ASP A 82 1.07 -0.98 42.68
C ASP A 82 1.83 0.32 42.98
N ALA A 83 3.15 0.26 43.10
CA ALA A 83 4.00 1.42 43.45
C ALA A 83 4.37 2.33 42.27
N TYR A 84 4.01 1.96 41.03
CA TYR A 84 4.38 2.72 39.83
C TYR A 84 3.29 2.74 38.75
N VAL A 85 3.52 3.55 37.72
CA VAL A 85 2.81 3.52 36.43
C VAL A 85 3.83 3.40 35.30
N VAL A 86 3.49 2.69 34.24
CA VAL A 86 4.31 2.59 33.03
C VAL A 86 4.11 3.84 32.18
N LEU A 87 5.21 4.39 31.68
CA LEU A 87 5.20 5.56 30.81
C LEU A 87 5.21 5.11 29.34
N GLU A 88 4.04 5.07 28.73
CA GLU A 88 3.90 4.73 27.32
C GLU A 88 4.11 5.98 26.45
N PRO A 89 5.05 5.95 25.49
CA PRO A 89 5.30 7.08 24.61
C PRO A 89 4.05 7.43 23.79
N THR A 90 3.71 8.71 23.71
CA THR A 90 2.65 9.22 22.81
C THR A 90 3.27 9.88 21.58
N ASP A 91 2.47 10.20 20.57
CA ASP A 91 2.98 10.94 19.41
C ASP A 91 3.06 12.46 19.66
N ILE A 92 2.87 12.91 20.90
CA ILE A 92 2.89 14.33 21.24
C ILE A 92 4.27 14.73 21.79
N VAL A 93 4.88 15.73 21.17
CA VAL A 93 6.13 16.37 21.57
C VAL A 93 5.90 17.83 21.95
N ARG A 94 6.78 18.37 22.79
CA ARG A 94 6.81 19.78 23.19
C ARG A 94 8.05 20.46 22.64
N ILE A 95 7.85 21.43 21.77
CA ILE A 95 8.93 22.16 21.10
C ILE A 95 8.61 23.64 21.22
N ASP A 96 9.53 24.42 21.78
CA ASP A 96 9.36 25.84 22.07
C ASP A 96 8.06 26.18 22.82
N GLY A 97 7.68 25.32 23.77
CA GLY A 97 6.45 25.45 24.56
C GLY A 97 5.15 25.09 23.84
N LYS A 98 5.21 24.66 22.57
CA LYS A 98 4.05 24.23 21.78
C LYS A 98 3.86 22.72 21.85
N ARG A 99 2.62 22.25 21.97
CA ARG A 99 2.26 20.82 21.86
C ARG A 99 2.03 20.47 20.39
N LEU A 100 2.87 19.61 19.85
CA LEU A 100 2.83 19.17 18.46
C LEU A 100 2.67 17.64 18.40
N ARG A 101 1.80 17.15 17.54
CA ARG A 101 1.63 15.73 17.23
C ARG A 101 2.52 15.38 16.05
N MET A 102 3.33 14.34 16.21
CA MET A 102 4.06 13.69 15.14
C MET A 102 3.09 12.85 14.32
N VAL A 103 3.06 13.06 13.01
CA VAL A 103 2.18 12.36 12.08
C VAL A 103 3.01 11.75 10.95
N GLU A 104 2.85 10.44 10.76
CA GLU A 104 3.48 9.70 9.68
C GLU A 104 2.70 9.93 8.37
N ARG A 105 3.09 10.96 7.62
CA ARG A 105 2.56 11.28 6.29
C ARG A 105 3.54 12.11 5.48
N MET A 106 3.28 12.24 4.18
CA MET A 106 4.03 13.15 3.31
C MET A 106 3.83 14.60 3.76
N ALA A 107 4.93 15.35 3.87
CA ALA A 107 4.91 16.76 4.24
C ALA A 107 4.70 17.67 3.01
N ASN A 108 3.99 18.77 3.20
CA ASN A 108 3.82 19.82 2.22
C ASN A 108 4.83 20.96 2.44
N VAL A 109 5.07 21.75 1.39
CA VAL A 109 5.89 22.96 1.49
C VAL A 109 5.31 23.91 2.55
N GLY A 110 6.16 24.40 3.44
CA GLY A 110 5.80 25.26 4.57
C GLY A 110 5.46 24.51 5.87
N GLU A 111 5.30 23.18 5.84
CA GLU A 111 5.08 22.40 7.06
C GLU A 111 6.38 22.17 7.83
N CYS A 112 6.26 21.98 9.15
CA CYS A 112 7.37 21.60 10.01
C CYS A 112 7.45 20.08 10.11
N ILE A 113 8.67 19.55 10.02
CA ILE A 113 8.99 18.14 10.21
C ILE A 113 9.98 17.95 11.35
N ILE A 114 9.96 16.79 11.97
CA ILE A 114 10.99 16.30 12.89
C ILE A 114 11.70 15.11 12.26
N ILE A 115 13.03 15.14 12.24
CA ILE A 115 13.84 14.02 11.77
C ILE A 115 13.88 12.94 12.86
N THR A 116 13.55 11.70 12.51
CA THR A 116 13.33 10.60 13.48
C THR A 116 14.54 9.70 13.68
N GLN A 117 15.60 9.89 12.88
CA GLN A 117 16.82 9.10 12.94
C GLN A 117 18.05 9.87 12.46
N ASP A 118 19.24 9.40 12.81
CA ASP A 118 20.50 9.94 12.31
C ASP A 118 20.71 9.53 10.85
N LEU A 119 21.16 10.47 10.03
CA LEU A 119 21.23 10.31 8.58
C LEU A 119 22.66 10.59 8.11
N PHE A 120 23.19 9.70 7.26
CA PHE A 120 24.53 9.83 6.66
C PHE A 120 25.65 10.12 7.67
N GLY A 121 25.52 9.62 8.91
CA GLY A 121 26.50 9.81 9.98
C GLY A 121 26.38 11.14 10.73
N GLU A 122 25.42 11.99 10.36
CA GLU A 122 25.10 13.23 11.08
C GLU A 122 24.04 12.99 12.15
N LYS A 123 24.26 13.56 13.34
CA LYS A 123 23.34 13.43 14.48
C LYS A 123 22.16 14.38 14.32
N LEU A 124 21.09 13.87 13.73
CA LEU A 124 19.93 14.63 13.28
C LEU A 124 18.62 14.18 13.92
N THR A 125 18.61 13.08 14.66
CA THR A 125 17.43 12.65 15.41
C THR A 125 16.94 13.78 16.31
N GLY A 126 15.66 14.13 16.19
CA GLY A 126 15.03 15.24 16.91
C GLY A 126 15.23 16.62 16.27
N VAL A 127 15.97 16.76 15.17
CA VAL A 127 16.11 18.07 14.51
C VAL A 127 14.80 18.44 13.82
N VAL A 128 14.30 19.66 14.11
CA VAL A 128 13.09 20.22 13.49
C VAL A 128 13.47 21.12 12.34
N ARG A 129 12.77 20.99 11.21
CA ARG A 129 12.99 21.80 10.01
C ARG A 129 11.69 22.15 9.31
N THR A 130 11.73 23.21 8.50
CA THR A 130 10.61 23.62 7.65
C THR A 130 10.84 23.16 6.23
N VAL A 131 9.82 22.59 5.60
CA VAL A 131 9.90 22.11 4.22
C VAL A 131 9.88 23.28 3.24
N THR A 132 10.85 23.32 2.32
CA THR A 132 10.97 24.34 1.27
C THR A 132 10.57 23.81 -0.11
N GLU A 133 10.81 22.53 -0.39
CA GLU A 133 10.48 21.88 -1.66
C GLU A 133 10.05 20.42 -1.39
N ASN A 134 9.20 19.85 -2.24
CA ASN A 134 8.78 18.44 -2.22
C ASN A 134 8.98 17.85 -3.63
N ASP A 135 9.57 16.65 -3.73
CA ASP A 135 9.87 15.99 -5.00
C ASP A 135 8.69 15.26 -5.66
N GLY A 136 7.53 15.23 -5.01
CA GLY A 136 6.31 14.55 -5.45
C GLY A 136 6.24 13.05 -5.09
N ASN A 137 7.34 12.46 -4.64
CA ASN A 137 7.43 11.08 -4.17
C ASN A 137 7.50 10.97 -2.64
N GLY A 138 7.44 12.11 -1.95
CA GLY A 138 7.39 12.21 -0.50
C GLY A 138 8.71 12.61 0.15
N SER A 139 9.82 12.67 -0.60
CA SER A 139 11.06 13.26 -0.08
C SER A 139 10.93 14.78 -0.08
N VAL A 140 11.46 15.41 0.95
CA VAL A 140 11.31 16.85 1.17
C VAL A 140 12.65 17.52 1.36
N TYR A 141 12.77 18.78 0.93
CA TYR A 141 13.97 19.59 1.12
C TYR A 141 13.70 20.67 2.16
N THR A 142 14.73 21.09 2.89
CA THR A 142 14.59 22.08 3.99
C THR A 142 15.46 23.32 3.79
N GLY A 143 16.05 23.48 2.60
CA GLY A 143 16.99 24.56 2.27
C GLY A 143 18.41 24.35 2.81
N ASP A 144 18.59 23.41 3.73
CA ASP A 144 19.90 23.01 4.24
C ASP A 144 20.67 22.14 3.24
N MET A 145 21.98 22.07 3.47
CA MET A 145 22.92 21.28 2.68
C MET A 145 23.60 20.26 3.59
N TRP A 146 23.88 19.09 3.05
CA TRP A 146 24.78 18.13 3.64
C TRP A 146 26.21 18.70 3.69
N SER A 147 27.04 18.11 4.53
CA SER A 147 28.47 18.44 4.64
C SER A 147 29.25 18.26 3.32
N ASP A 148 28.76 17.42 2.40
CA ASP A 148 29.33 17.23 1.05
C ASP A 148 28.85 18.27 0.01
N GLY A 149 27.98 19.20 0.40
CA GLY A 149 27.42 20.23 -0.47
C GLY A 149 26.23 19.78 -1.32
N SER A 150 25.66 18.60 -1.09
CA SER A 150 24.38 18.20 -1.69
C SER A 150 23.19 18.71 -0.87
N LYS A 151 22.00 18.86 -1.48
CA LYS A 151 20.80 19.33 -0.78
C LYS A 151 20.33 18.30 0.24
N PHE A 152 19.99 18.74 1.44
CA PHE A 152 19.38 17.90 2.47
C PHE A 152 17.97 17.47 2.08
N ASN A 153 17.73 16.15 1.96
CA ASN A 153 16.52 15.58 1.37
C ASN A 153 15.99 14.32 2.10
N PRO A 154 15.45 14.43 3.32
CA PRO A 154 14.91 13.29 4.06
C PRO A 154 13.75 12.59 3.32
N TYR A 155 13.77 11.26 3.36
CA TYR A 155 12.71 10.39 2.83
C TYR A 155 11.53 10.26 3.82
N PRO A 156 10.32 9.85 3.35
CA PRO A 156 9.12 9.73 4.20
C PRO A 156 9.27 8.91 5.49
N ASP A 157 10.14 7.91 5.50
CA ASP A 157 10.41 7.03 6.64
C ASP A 157 11.42 7.66 7.64
N GLN A 158 12.00 8.81 7.30
CA GLN A 158 13.06 9.48 8.07
C GLN A 158 12.56 10.73 8.80
N TYR A 159 11.28 11.09 8.63
CA TYR A 159 10.68 12.23 9.28
C TYR A 159 9.22 11.97 9.68
N HIS A 160 8.74 12.78 10.61
CA HIS A 160 7.31 12.93 10.88
C HIS A 160 6.89 14.39 10.74
N VAL A 161 5.66 14.63 10.30
CA VAL A 161 5.08 15.98 10.23
C VAL A 161 4.64 16.40 11.61
N LEU A 162 4.93 17.65 12.00
CA LEU A 162 4.52 18.21 13.27
C LEU A 162 3.23 19.03 13.10
N GLU A 163 2.13 18.50 13.62
CA GLU A 163 0.82 19.15 13.61
C GLU A 163 0.48 19.73 14.99
N PRO A 164 0.02 20.99 15.11
CA PRO A 164 -0.42 21.54 16.39
C PRO A 164 -1.56 20.70 17.01
N VAL A 165 -1.40 20.29 18.29
CA VAL A 165 -2.44 19.55 19.03
C VAL A 165 -3.56 20.48 19.49
N GLU A 166 -3.20 21.72 19.81
CA GLU A 166 -4.11 22.81 20.11
C GLU A 166 -3.94 23.86 19.01
N SER A 167 -5.04 24.36 18.46
CA SER A 167 -5.02 25.50 17.56
C SER A 167 -4.66 26.75 18.38
N ASP A 168 -3.38 26.90 18.74
CA ASP A 168 -2.79 28.08 19.39
C ASP A 168 -2.72 29.29 18.44
N PHE A 169 -3.74 29.47 17.60
CA PHE A 169 -4.06 30.81 17.16
C PHE A 169 -4.40 31.59 18.43
N LYS A 170 -3.59 32.61 18.77
CA LYS A 170 -4.13 33.68 19.61
C LYS A 170 -5.44 34.09 18.93
N THR A 171 -6.57 33.80 19.55
CA THR A 171 -7.85 34.27 19.04
C THR A 171 -7.74 35.77 18.83
N TRP A 172 -8.25 36.27 17.71
CA TRP A 172 -8.25 37.69 17.40
C TRP A 172 -8.73 38.53 18.60
N ASP A 173 -9.69 38.00 19.36
CA ASP A 173 -10.21 38.56 20.61
C ASP A 173 -9.16 38.77 21.73
N LYS A 174 -8.14 37.90 21.81
CA LYS A 174 -7.06 38.03 22.79
C LYS A 174 -6.05 39.09 22.35
N VAL A 175 -5.69 39.10 21.07
CA VAL A 175 -4.82 40.14 20.47
C VAL A 175 -5.48 41.51 20.58
N LYS A 176 -6.79 41.59 20.30
CA LYS A 176 -7.58 42.82 20.39
C LYS A 176 -7.63 43.39 21.81
N ARG A 177 -7.77 42.54 22.83
CA ARG A 177 -7.71 42.94 24.26
C ARG A 177 -6.33 43.46 24.68
N GLU A 178 -5.26 42.83 24.20
CA GLU A 178 -3.89 43.26 24.48
C GLU A 178 -3.56 44.58 23.76
N LEU A 179 -4.11 44.81 22.56
CA LEU A 179 -3.87 46.05 21.80
C LEU A 179 -4.64 47.25 22.36
N THR A 180 -5.89 47.03 22.82
CA THR A 180 -6.75 48.07 23.42
C THR A 180 -6.32 48.50 24.81
N SER A 181 -5.48 47.72 25.49
CA SER A 181 -4.95 48.08 26.83
C SER A 181 -3.72 48.99 26.78
N ILE A 182 -3.15 49.26 25.60
CA ILE A 182 -1.99 50.15 25.42
C ILE A 182 -2.49 51.61 25.35
N PRO A 183 -2.22 52.46 26.36
CA PRO A 183 -2.60 53.88 26.31
C PRO A 183 -1.85 54.57 25.17
N THR A 184 -2.57 55.29 24.30
CA THR A 184 -1.95 56.01 23.18
C THR A 184 -2.58 57.39 23.08
N GLU A 185 -1.80 58.45 23.28
CA GLU A 185 -2.25 59.86 23.20
C GLU A 185 -2.07 60.45 21.79
N ASP A 186 -1.47 59.70 20.86
CA ASP A 186 -1.17 60.14 19.50
C ASP A 186 -2.31 59.79 18.53
N ILE A 187 -3.00 60.83 18.05
CA ILE A 187 -4.17 60.74 17.16
C ILE A 187 -3.84 60.00 15.85
N ALA A 188 -2.63 60.16 15.31
CA ALA A 188 -2.22 59.48 14.07
C ALA A 188 -2.10 57.96 14.26
N LEU A 189 -1.63 57.53 15.43
CA LEU A 189 -1.58 56.12 15.82
C LEU A 189 -2.98 55.53 16.07
N ILE A 190 -3.92 56.33 16.58
CA ILE A 190 -5.32 55.92 16.76
C ILE A 190 -5.98 55.65 15.40
N GLU A 191 -5.81 56.56 14.43
CA GLU A 191 -6.37 56.39 13.08
C GLU A 191 -5.77 55.20 12.33
N TRP A 192 -4.45 55.01 12.43
CA TRP A 192 -3.76 53.87 11.84
C TRP A 192 -4.20 52.54 12.45
N ARG A 193 -4.38 52.48 13.78
CA ARG A 193 -4.94 51.31 14.48
C ARG A 193 -6.35 50.99 13.99
N ALA A 194 -7.22 52.00 13.88
CA ALA A 194 -8.58 51.81 13.39
C ALA A 194 -8.62 51.29 11.94
N ASP A 195 -7.68 51.71 11.08
CA ASP A 195 -7.56 51.20 9.72
C ASP A 195 -7.08 49.74 9.66
N LEU A 196 -6.10 49.39 10.49
CA LEU A 196 -5.63 48.02 10.65
C LEU A 196 -6.72 47.09 11.19
N GLU A 197 -7.50 47.53 12.17
CA GLU A 197 -8.64 46.77 12.70
C GLU A 197 -9.67 46.49 11.61
N ARG A 198 -10.03 47.50 10.81
CA ARG A 198 -10.94 47.31 9.67
C ARG A 198 -10.42 46.28 8.65
N LYS A 199 -9.12 46.31 8.34
CA LYS A 199 -8.50 45.35 7.42
C LYS A 199 -8.45 43.94 8.00
N ALA A 200 -8.16 43.81 9.29
CA ALA A 200 -8.14 42.53 9.99
C ALA A 200 -9.55 41.90 10.05
N ASP A 201 -10.58 42.70 10.38
CA ASP A 201 -11.97 42.24 10.40
C ASP A 201 -12.43 41.82 8.98
N ALA A 202 -12.03 42.55 7.93
CA ALA A 202 -12.31 42.17 6.55
C ALA A 202 -11.63 40.85 6.15
N LEU A 203 -10.38 40.63 6.56
CA LEU A 203 -9.66 39.40 6.28
C LEU A 203 -10.25 38.21 7.06
N ALA A 204 -10.66 38.42 8.32
CA ALA A 204 -11.34 37.41 9.12
C ALA A 204 -12.64 36.95 8.44
N ALA A 205 -13.46 37.89 7.95
CA ALA A 205 -14.68 37.58 7.21
C ALA A 205 -14.40 36.79 5.91
N GLN A 206 -13.29 37.06 5.22
CA GLN A 206 -12.88 36.26 4.05
C GLN A 206 -12.48 34.83 4.43
N VAL A 207 -11.74 34.67 5.53
CA VAL A 207 -11.35 33.35 6.06
C VAL A 207 -12.57 32.54 6.48
N ASP A 208 -13.54 33.15 7.15
CA ASP A 208 -14.81 32.50 7.50
C ASP A 208 -15.57 32.07 6.24
N GLY A 209 -15.67 32.96 5.23
CA GLY A 209 -16.30 32.64 3.95
C GLY A 209 -15.62 31.50 3.19
N LEU A 210 -14.28 31.44 3.22
CA LEU A 210 -13.51 30.34 2.65
C LEU A 210 -13.74 29.04 3.43
N THR A 211 -13.78 29.10 4.76
CA THR A 211 -14.02 27.95 5.64
C THR A 211 -15.40 27.34 5.36
N ASP A 212 -16.44 28.16 5.24
CA ASP A 212 -17.79 27.73 4.83
C ASP A 212 -17.81 27.12 3.43
N THR A 213 -17.02 27.67 2.50
CA THR A 213 -16.92 27.14 1.14
C THR A 213 -16.25 25.77 1.13
N VAL A 214 -15.16 25.60 1.89
CA VAL A 214 -14.48 24.32 2.07
C VAL A 214 -15.44 23.30 2.70
N ALA A 215 -16.15 23.66 3.77
CA ALA A 215 -17.12 22.76 4.41
C ALA A 215 -18.22 22.28 3.44
N ARG A 216 -18.73 23.20 2.59
CA ARG A 216 -19.70 22.87 1.53
C ARG A 216 -19.12 21.92 0.48
N LEU A 217 -17.89 22.17 0.03
CA LEU A 217 -17.20 21.31 -0.92
C LEU A 217 -16.93 19.91 -0.33
N THR A 218 -16.48 19.82 0.92
CA THR A 218 -16.27 18.55 1.62
C THR A 218 -17.57 17.75 1.71
N THR A 219 -18.69 18.40 2.06
CA THR A 219 -20.01 17.75 2.11
C THR A 219 -20.45 17.27 0.72
N ALA A 220 -20.22 18.07 -0.32
CA ALA A 220 -20.52 17.69 -1.70
C ALA A 220 -19.69 16.49 -2.17
N MET A 221 -18.39 16.45 -1.83
CA MET A 221 -17.51 15.32 -2.11
C MET A 221 -17.97 14.04 -1.40
N GLN A 222 -18.37 14.13 -0.12
CA GLN A 222 -18.92 12.98 0.62
C GLN A 222 -20.20 12.45 -0.05
N ARG A 223 -21.11 13.34 -0.45
CA ARG A 223 -22.34 12.96 -1.16
C ARG A 223 -22.03 12.27 -2.49
N MET A 224 -21.07 12.78 -3.25
CA MET A 224 -20.66 12.20 -4.52
C MET A 224 -20.02 10.82 -4.33
N ASN A 225 -19.21 10.63 -3.28
CA ASN A 225 -18.66 9.32 -2.93
C ASN A 225 -19.74 8.30 -2.57
N ILE A 226 -20.80 8.71 -1.85
CA ILE A 226 -21.94 7.83 -1.56
C ILE A 226 -22.66 7.45 -2.85
N GLN A 227 -22.90 8.40 -3.76
CA GLN A 227 -23.51 8.12 -5.06
C GLN A 227 -22.68 7.16 -5.91
N LEU A 228 -21.36 7.33 -5.93
CA LEU A 228 -20.45 6.41 -6.60
C LEU A 228 -20.48 5.00 -6.00
N ARG A 229 -20.65 4.88 -4.67
CA ARG A 229 -20.79 3.59 -4.00
C ARG A 229 -22.10 2.90 -4.40
N VAL A 230 -23.23 3.61 -4.34
CA VAL A 230 -24.54 3.08 -4.76
C VAL A 230 -24.50 2.66 -6.22
N ALA A 231 -23.95 3.48 -7.12
CA ALA A 231 -23.83 3.12 -8.54
C ALA A 231 -22.95 1.88 -8.77
N ARG A 232 -21.90 1.66 -7.95
CA ARG A 232 -21.10 0.43 -8.01
C ARG A 232 -21.89 -0.79 -7.52
N GLU A 233 -22.66 -0.64 -6.45
CA GLU A 233 -23.52 -1.71 -5.93
C GLU A 233 -24.62 -2.06 -6.95
N ASP A 234 -25.24 -1.07 -7.59
CA ASP A 234 -26.21 -1.28 -8.66
C ASP A 234 -25.59 -2.02 -9.85
N ILE A 235 -24.35 -1.68 -10.24
CA ILE A 235 -23.62 -2.41 -11.30
C ILE A 235 -23.40 -3.86 -10.91
N VAL A 236 -23.02 -4.15 -9.66
CA VAL A 236 -22.84 -5.52 -9.16
C VAL A 236 -24.16 -6.29 -9.17
N LEU A 237 -25.25 -5.68 -8.71
CA LEU A 237 -26.59 -6.29 -8.76
C LEU A 237 -27.05 -6.59 -10.19
N ILE A 238 -26.72 -5.71 -11.14
CA ILE A 238 -26.98 -5.95 -12.57
C ILE A 238 -26.11 -7.10 -13.10
N GLU A 239 -24.82 -7.16 -12.74
CA GLU A 239 -23.93 -8.26 -13.14
C GLU A 239 -24.36 -9.61 -12.56
N GLU A 240 -24.77 -9.65 -11.29
CA GLU A 240 -25.30 -10.84 -10.62
C GLU A 240 -26.63 -11.28 -11.22
N GLY A 241 -27.58 -10.35 -11.41
CA GLY A 241 -28.87 -10.65 -12.05
C GLY A 241 -28.72 -11.15 -13.48
N VAL A 242 -27.85 -10.52 -14.28
CA VAL A 242 -27.53 -11.00 -15.64
C VAL A 242 -26.87 -12.37 -15.60
N SER A 243 -26.04 -12.67 -14.59
CA SER A 243 -25.44 -14.00 -14.42
C SER A 243 -26.48 -15.05 -14.05
N GLU A 244 -27.46 -14.74 -13.20
CA GLU A 244 -28.59 -15.63 -12.88
C GLU A 244 -29.47 -15.88 -14.10
N ASP A 245 -29.84 -14.83 -14.85
CA ASP A 245 -30.60 -14.95 -16.09
C ASP A 245 -29.86 -15.81 -17.13
N ILE A 246 -28.53 -15.64 -17.26
CA ILE A 246 -27.69 -16.47 -18.13
C ILE A 246 -27.66 -17.92 -17.64
N ALA A 247 -27.60 -18.17 -16.33
CA ALA A 247 -27.62 -19.51 -15.77
C ALA A 247 -28.98 -20.21 -15.99
N GLU A 248 -30.09 -19.49 -15.84
CA GLU A 248 -31.43 -19.99 -16.12
C GLU A 248 -31.60 -20.28 -17.62
N LEU A 249 -31.15 -19.38 -18.49
CA LEU A 249 -31.16 -19.58 -19.94
C LEU A 249 -30.28 -20.77 -20.35
N ARG A 250 -29.10 -20.96 -19.74
CA ARG A 250 -28.27 -22.15 -19.96
C ARG A 250 -29.03 -23.42 -19.59
N THR A 251 -29.73 -23.42 -18.46
CA THR A 251 -30.54 -24.55 -17.98
C THR A 251 -31.68 -24.87 -18.95
N LYS A 252 -32.45 -23.86 -19.35
CA LYS A 252 -33.50 -23.99 -20.37
C LYS A 252 -32.95 -24.46 -21.72
N ILE A 253 -31.79 -23.98 -22.14
CA ILE A 253 -31.11 -24.44 -23.36
C ILE A 253 -30.71 -25.92 -23.23
N THR A 254 -30.21 -26.37 -22.08
CA THR A 254 -29.92 -27.80 -21.85
C THR A 254 -31.18 -28.65 -21.87
N GLU A 255 -32.27 -28.21 -21.23
CA GLU A 255 -33.56 -28.92 -21.25
C GLU A 255 -34.15 -29.00 -22.66
N LEU A 256 -34.10 -27.91 -23.43
CA LEU A 256 -34.50 -27.89 -24.84
C LEU A 256 -33.59 -28.76 -25.72
N LYS A 257 -32.28 -28.81 -25.43
CA LYS A 257 -31.34 -29.75 -26.07
C LYS A 257 -31.68 -31.21 -25.73
N LEU A 258 -32.09 -31.49 -24.48
CA LEU A 258 -32.52 -32.82 -24.03
C LEU A 258 -33.87 -33.24 -24.64
N GLY A 259 -34.85 -32.35 -24.70
CA GLY A 259 -36.13 -32.58 -25.38
C GLY A 259 -36.01 -32.68 -26.90
N SER A 260 -35.08 -31.93 -27.51
CA SER A 260 -34.75 -32.10 -28.93
C SER A 260 -33.91 -33.34 -29.21
N THR A 261 -33.19 -33.91 -28.22
CA THR A 261 -32.59 -35.25 -28.36
C THR A 261 -33.60 -36.38 -28.27
N SER A 262 -34.73 -36.24 -27.55
CA SER A 262 -35.79 -37.25 -27.60
C SER A 262 -36.58 -37.21 -28.90
N LEU A 263 -36.75 -36.02 -29.50
CA LEU A 263 -37.33 -35.85 -30.85
C LEU A 263 -36.37 -36.20 -31.99
N ALA A 264 -35.05 -36.08 -31.78
CA ALA A 264 -34.02 -36.49 -32.74
C ALA A 264 -33.61 -37.98 -32.62
N ALA A 265 -34.03 -38.68 -31.57
CA ALA A 265 -33.77 -40.12 -31.41
C ALA A 265 -34.50 -40.97 -32.48
N GLU A 266 -35.52 -40.42 -33.14
CA GLU A 266 -36.28 -41.12 -34.17
C GLU A 266 -35.95 -40.65 -35.59
N SER A 267 -35.13 -39.60 -35.77
CA SER A 267 -34.64 -39.28 -37.11
C SER A 267 -33.28 -38.57 -37.09
N VAL A 268 -32.34 -39.21 -37.79
CA VAL A 268 -31.12 -38.64 -38.36
C VAL A 268 -29.92 -38.49 -37.42
N ARG A 269 -28.89 -39.31 -37.76
CA ARG A 269 -27.50 -39.26 -37.31
C ARG A 269 -27.01 -37.82 -37.13
N LYS A 270 -26.73 -37.40 -35.88
CA LYS A 270 -26.01 -36.15 -35.61
C LYS A 270 -24.54 -36.35 -35.93
N GLU A 271 -24.04 -35.55 -36.87
CA GLU A 271 -22.61 -35.36 -37.11
C GLU A 271 -21.93 -34.84 -35.83
N PRO A 272 -20.72 -35.32 -35.51
CA PRO A 272 -19.96 -34.82 -34.37
C PRO A 272 -19.44 -33.42 -34.67
N LEU A 273 -19.55 -32.51 -33.68
CA LEU A 273 -18.76 -31.28 -33.66
C LEU A 273 -17.27 -31.68 -33.62
N THR A 274 -16.69 -31.71 -34.81
CA THR A 274 -15.29 -31.53 -35.18
C THR A 274 -14.26 -31.35 -34.04
N ARG A 275 -13.63 -32.49 -33.69
CA ARG A 275 -12.20 -32.74 -33.40
C ARG A 275 -11.46 -31.90 -32.34
N ASP A 276 -11.09 -32.58 -31.25
CA ASP A 276 -9.84 -32.45 -30.47
C ASP A 276 -8.85 -31.38 -30.98
N ALA A 277 -8.97 -30.15 -30.49
CA ALA A 277 -7.83 -29.25 -30.52
C ALA A 277 -6.93 -29.63 -29.35
N SER A 278 -5.84 -30.34 -29.62
CA SER A 278 -4.84 -30.64 -28.59
C SER A 278 -4.34 -29.34 -27.95
N ARG A 279 -3.87 -29.40 -26.70
CA ARG A 279 -3.33 -28.22 -25.99
C ARG A 279 -2.28 -27.49 -26.83
N GLU A 280 -1.48 -28.22 -27.61
CA GLU A 280 -0.52 -27.67 -28.57
C GLU A 280 -1.17 -26.88 -29.70
N ALA A 281 -2.27 -27.37 -30.27
CA ALA A 281 -2.99 -26.65 -31.33
C ALA A 281 -3.52 -25.30 -30.82
N ILE A 282 -3.94 -25.24 -29.56
CA ILE A 282 -4.39 -24.00 -28.89
C ILE A 282 -3.22 -23.05 -28.64
N ILE A 283 -2.06 -23.55 -28.18
CA ILE A 283 -0.84 -22.74 -28.02
C ILE A 283 -0.39 -22.16 -29.35
N GLU A 284 -0.35 -22.97 -30.42
CA GLU A 284 0.04 -22.52 -31.76
C GLU A 284 -0.99 -21.56 -32.37
N ARG A 285 -2.27 -21.71 -32.03
CA ARG A 285 -3.29 -20.72 -32.38
C ARG A 285 -3.06 -19.41 -31.63
N ALA A 286 -2.77 -19.45 -30.33
CA ALA A 286 -2.50 -18.27 -29.52
C ALA A 286 -1.27 -17.49 -30.03
N LYS A 287 -0.19 -18.19 -30.41
CA LYS A 287 0.99 -17.57 -31.06
C LYS A 287 0.60 -16.86 -32.36
N ARG A 288 -0.14 -17.53 -33.24
CA ARG A 288 -0.59 -16.94 -34.52
C ARG A 288 -1.57 -15.80 -34.32
N ASP A 289 -2.41 -15.85 -33.29
CA ASP A 289 -3.40 -14.83 -33.01
C ASP A 289 -2.74 -13.49 -32.64
N ILE A 290 -1.67 -13.52 -31.84
CA ILE A 290 -0.88 -12.32 -31.52
C ILE A 290 -0.36 -11.64 -32.79
N GLU A 291 0.11 -12.43 -33.77
CA GLU A 291 0.60 -11.91 -35.05
C GLU A 291 -0.53 -11.47 -35.98
N ALA A 292 -1.63 -12.22 -36.05
CA ALA A 292 -2.78 -11.93 -36.90
C ALA A 292 -3.54 -10.67 -36.48
N LEU A 293 -3.45 -10.27 -35.20
CA LEU A 293 -4.04 -9.04 -34.68
C LEU A 293 -3.21 -7.78 -35.02
N LYS A 294 -2.03 -7.94 -35.63
CA LYS A 294 -1.31 -6.81 -36.20
C LYS A 294 -1.98 -6.39 -37.51
N CYS A 295 -2.22 -5.10 -37.68
CA CYS A 295 -2.71 -4.51 -38.91
C CYS A 295 -1.57 -3.75 -39.62
N THR A 296 -1.65 -3.71 -40.95
CA THR A 296 -0.76 -2.90 -41.81
C THR A 296 -1.59 -1.81 -42.49
N HIS A 297 -1.39 -0.54 -42.13
CA HIS A 297 -2.05 0.59 -42.79
C HIS A 297 -1.11 1.44 -43.67
N TYR A 298 0.19 1.17 -43.61
CA TYR A 298 1.26 1.85 -44.36
C TYR A 298 2.32 0.82 -44.80
N PRO A 299 3.27 1.13 -45.72
CA PRO A 299 4.35 0.22 -46.13
C PRO A 299 5.39 -0.08 -45.02
N THR A 300 5.04 0.16 -43.76
CA THR A 300 5.84 -0.09 -42.57
C THR A 300 5.46 -1.42 -41.90
N GLU A 301 6.29 -1.86 -40.95
CA GLU A 301 6.06 -3.05 -40.12
C GLU A 301 4.64 -3.09 -39.52
N ALA A 302 4.04 -4.28 -39.41
CA ALA A 302 2.69 -4.49 -38.89
C ALA A 302 2.56 -4.11 -37.39
N ARG A 303 1.45 -3.44 -37.00
CA ARG A 303 1.25 -2.84 -35.65
C ARG A 303 -0.16 -3.07 -35.09
N TYR A 304 -0.36 -2.78 -33.80
CA TYR A 304 -1.66 -2.90 -33.14
C TYR A 304 -2.42 -1.57 -33.08
N TYR A 305 -3.75 -1.61 -33.09
CA TYR A 305 -4.61 -0.44 -32.98
C TYR A 305 -5.61 -0.62 -31.84
N VAL A 306 -5.69 0.38 -30.96
CA VAL A 306 -6.70 0.40 -29.88
C VAL A 306 -7.98 1.00 -30.43
N ALA A 307 -9.07 0.25 -30.40
CA ALA A 307 -10.39 0.77 -30.72
C ALA A 307 -10.86 1.73 -29.63
N ARG A 308 -10.80 3.04 -29.90
CA ARG A 308 -11.53 4.08 -29.14
C ARG A 308 -12.59 4.70 -30.05
N ASN A 309 -13.64 5.26 -29.45
CA ASN A 309 -14.77 5.95 -30.12
C ASN A 309 -14.39 7.25 -30.85
N LEU A 310 -13.23 7.31 -31.52
CA LEU A 310 -12.73 8.49 -32.22
C LEU A 310 -12.15 8.11 -33.59
N THR A 311 -12.22 9.08 -34.50
CA THR A 311 -11.83 9.05 -35.91
C THR A 311 -10.34 8.77 -36.18
N TRP A 312 -9.52 8.52 -35.15
CA TRP A 312 -8.08 8.27 -35.29
C TRP A 312 -7.62 7.19 -34.30
N GLN A 313 -7.20 6.04 -34.80
CA GLN A 313 -6.69 4.93 -33.99
C GLN A 313 -5.15 5.02 -33.88
N PRO A 314 -4.59 5.18 -32.67
CA PRO A 314 -3.13 5.28 -32.51
C PRO A 314 -2.45 3.93 -32.77
N GLU A 315 -1.39 3.94 -33.56
CA GLU A 315 -0.48 2.81 -33.73
C GLU A 315 0.26 2.52 -32.42
N CYS A 316 0.15 1.27 -31.98
CA CYS A 316 0.68 0.82 -30.71
C CYS A 316 1.60 -0.39 -30.85
N ASP A 317 2.58 -0.44 -29.95
CA ASP A 317 3.42 -1.60 -29.70
C ASP A 317 2.95 -2.34 -28.44
N ALA A 318 2.95 -3.67 -28.51
CA ALA A 318 2.60 -4.52 -27.38
C ALA A 318 3.87 -4.89 -26.57
N GLU A 319 3.93 -4.40 -25.34
CA GLU A 319 4.91 -4.84 -24.35
C GLU A 319 4.26 -5.90 -23.44
N PHE A 320 4.87 -7.08 -23.35
CA PHE A 320 4.38 -8.18 -22.51
C PHE A 320 5.24 -8.35 -21.26
N ILE A 321 4.62 -8.13 -20.10
CA ILE A 321 5.24 -8.38 -18.80
C ILE A 321 4.70 -9.71 -18.27
N VAL A 322 5.57 -10.72 -18.17
CA VAL A 322 5.22 -12.07 -17.72
C VAL A 322 5.73 -12.27 -16.30
N ASN A 323 4.82 -12.46 -15.35
CA ASN A 323 5.15 -12.83 -13.97
C ASN A 323 4.77 -14.30 -13.74
N ARG A 324 5.76 -15.19 -13.86
CA ARG A 324 5.57 -16.65 -13.72
C ARG A 324 5.19 -17.05 -12.29
N ASP A 325 5.75 -16.39 -11.28
CA ASP A 325 5.43 -16.66 -9.86
C ASP A 325 3.97 -16.38 -9.53
N LYS A 326 3.43 -15.28 -10.07
CA LYS A 326 2.02 -14.88 -9.94
C LYS A 326 1.12 -15.46 -11.03
N ARG A 327 1.66 -16.29 -11.94
CA ARG A 327 0.96 -16.84 -13.13
C ARG A 327 0.13 -15.80 -13.88
N THR A 328 0.72 -14.61 -14.07
CA THR A 328 0.04 -13.44 -14.62
C THR A 328 0.81 -12.89 -15.81
N VAL A 329 0.09 -12.52 -16.88
CA VAL A 329 0.63 -11.80 -18.04
C VAL A 329 -0.09 -10.47 -18.16
N VAL A 330 0.69 -9.39 -18.28
CA VAL A 330 0.18 -8.04 -18.54
C VAL A 330 0.65 -7.60 -19.92
N CYS A 331 -0.29 -7.15 -20.75
CA CYS A 331 -0.01 -6.52 -22.03
C CYS A 331 -0.22 -5.02 -21.90
N LEU A 332 0.82 -4.23 -22.20
CA LEU A 332 0.75 -2.77 -22.30
C LEU A 332 0.84 -2.39 -23.77
N LEU A 333 -0.20 -1.72 -24.28
CA LEU A 333 -0.19 -1.14 -25.61
C LEU A 333 0.33 0.29 -25.49
N ARG A 334 1.54 0.54 -25.99
CA ARG A 334 2.18 1.85 -25.93
C ARG A 334 2.11 2.53 -27.28
N LYS A 335 1.73 3.81 -27.27
CA LYS A 335 1.82 4.64 -28.47
C LYS A 335 3.28 4.73 -28.89
N ARG A 336 3.55 4.67 -30.19
CA ARG A 336 4.90 4.87 -30.68
C ARG A 336 5.37 6.31 -30.39
N SER A 337 6.54 6.43 -29.78
CA SER A 337 7.29 7.68 -29.64
C SER A 337 8.66 7.52 -30.30
N TYR A 338 9.11 8.52 -31.04
CA TYR A 338 10.42 8.53 -31.70
C TYR A 338 11.60 8.55 -30.70
N SER A 339 11.35 8.97 -29.44
CA SER A 339 12.35 9.04 -28.37
C SER A 339 12.40 7.80 -27.46
N GLY A 340 11.59 6.76 -27.73
CA GLY A 340 11.39 5.62 -26.83
C GLY A 340 10.47 5.96 -25.65
N GLY A 341 9.78 4.94 -25.11
CA GLY A 341 8.97 5.08 -23.88
C GLY A 341 7.60 5.73 -24.04
N GLY A 342 6.93 5.58 -25.18
CA GLY A 342 5.63 6.23 -25.40
C GLY A 342 4.51 5.81 -24.44
N ASP A 343 3.49 6.68 -24.36
CA ASP A 343 2.40 6.57 -23.38
C ASP A 343 1.59 5.28 -23.53
N VAL A 344 1.27 4.65 -22.40
CA VAL A 344 0.37 3.50 -22.35
C VAL A 344 -1.04 3.94 -22.73
N GLN A 345 -1.53 3.43 -23.86
CA GLN A 345 -2.86 3.72 -24.39
C GLN A 345 -3.94 2.78 -23.84
N SER A 346 -3.56 1.53 -23.60
CA SER A 346 -4.44 0.49 -23.07
C SER A 346 -3.63 -0.61 -22.39
N ARG A 347 -4.30 -1.34 -21.49
CA ARG A 347 -3.72 -2.48 -20.76
C ARG A 347 -4.72 -3.62 -20.73
N GLY A 348 -4.22 -4.83 -20.93
CA GLY A 348 -4.96 -6.07 -20.69
C GLY A 348 -4.19 -6.97 -19.73
N ILE A 349 -4.94 -7.73 -18.92
CA ILE A 349 -4.39 -8.61 -17.90
C ILE A 349 -4.97 -10.01 -18.11
N ALA A 350 -4.11 -11.02 -18.10
CA ALA A 350 -4.48 -12.43 -18.04
C ALA A 350 -3.91 -13.04 -16.76
N LYS A 351 -4.76 -13.69 -15.97
CA LYS A 351 -4.38 -14.39 -14.74
C LYS A 351 -4.86 -15.82 -14.84
N CYS A 352 -3.95 -16.77 -14.70
CA CYS A 352 -4.28 -18.20 -14.68
C CYS A 352 -4.84 -18.59 -13.32
N ALA A 353 -5.80 -19.51 -13.31
CA ALA A 353 -6.40 -20.01 -12.07
C ALA A 353 -5.37 -20.82 -11.26
N PRO A 354 -5.45 -20.84 -9.91
CA PRO A 354 -4.49 -21.58 -9.08
C PRO A 354 -4.43 -23.08 -9.36
N ASP A 355 -5.54 -23.66 -9.79
CA ASP A 355 -5.74 -25.06 -10.13
C ASP A 355 -5.49 -25.38 -11.61
N ASP A 356 -5.26 -24.38 -12.44
CA ASP A 356 -4.98 -24.51 -13.87
C ASP A 356 -3.46 -24.44 -14.17
N VAL A 357 -3.07 -24.84 -15.38
CA VAL A 357 -1.69 -24.89 -15.87
C VAL A 357 -1.34 -23.63 -16.66
N PHE A 358 -0.37 -22.87 -16.16
CA PHE A 358 0.03 -21.60 -16.75
C PHE A 358 0.75 -21.80 -18.09
N ASN A 359 0.33 -21.06 -19.12
CA ASN A 359 1.04 -20.94 -20.39
C ASN A 359 1.22 -19.47 -20.79
N SER A 360 2.45 -19.05 -21.06
CA SER A 360 2.79 -17.67 -21.40
C SER A 360 2.17 -17.22 -22.72
N HIS A 361 2.08 -18.09 -23.73
CA HIS A 361 1.56 -17.73 -25.04
C HIS A 361 0.05 -17.54 -25.03
N ILE A 362 -0.68 -18.45 -24.36
CA ILE A 362 -2.12 -18.30 -24.11
C ILE A 362 -2.36 -17.03 -23.29
N GLY A 363 -1.59 -16.82 -22.21
CA GLY A 363 -1.69 -15.62 -21.38
C GLY A 363 -1.44 -14.32 -22.16
N ARG A 364 -0.45 -14.30 -23.06
CA ARG A 364 -0.15 -13.15 -23.95
C ARG A 364 -1.30 -12.87 -24.92
N ALA A 365 -1.88 -13.89 -25.55
CA ALA A 365 -3.00 -13.72 -26.47
C ALA A 365 -4.26 -13.18 -25.75
N ILE A 366 -4.59 -13.72 -24.57
CA ILE A 366 -5.70 -13.23 -23.74
C ILE A 366 -5.45 -11.77 -23.30
N ALA A 367 -4.25 -11.48 -22.80
CA ALA A 367 -3.91 -10.14 -22.35
C ALA A 367 -3.95 -9.12 -23.49
N LEU A 368 -3.46 -9.49 -24.68
CA LEU A 368 -3.50 -8.63 -25.87
C LEU A 368 -4.93 -8.37 -26.33
N ARG A 369 -5.77 -9.41 -26.46
CA ARG A 369 -7.18 -9.23 -26.85
C ARG A 369 -7.93 -8.33 -25.87
N ARG A 370 -7.72 -8.50 -24.57
CA ARG A 370 -8.27 -7.60 -23.53
C ARG A 370 -7.75 -6.17 -23.68
N ALA A 371 -6.47 -5.99 -23.98
CA ALA A 371 -5.89 -4.65 -24.21
C ALA A 371 -6.49 -3.97 -25.45
N LEU A 372 -6.82 -4.74 -26.49
CA LEU A 372 -7.46 -4.26 -27.72
C LEU A 372 -8.98 -4.08 -27.60
N GLY A 373 -9.59 -4.50 -26.49
CA GLY A 373 -11.04 -4.48 -26.29
C GLY A 373 -11.78 -5.55 -27.10
N LEU A 374 -11.10 -6.62 -27.51
CA LEU A 374 -11.66 -7.74 -28.27
C LEU A 374 -12.15 -8.84 -27.35
N ALA A 375 -13.19 -9.57 -27.80
CA ALA A 375 -13.64 -10.78 -27.14
C ALA A 375 -12.53 -11.84 -27.14
N VAL A 376 -12.37 -12.52 -26.00
CA VAL A 376 -11.40 -13.61 -25.83
C VAL A 376 -12.07 -14.92 -26.23
N PRO A 377 -11.48 -15.73 -27.13
CA PRO A 377 -12.03 -17.04 -27.47
C PRO A 377 -12.11 -17.98 -26.27
N ASP A 378 -13.23 -18.71 -26.17
CA ASP A 378 -13.46 -19.69 -25.10
C ASP A 378 -12.40 -20.81 -25.07
N GLU A 379 -11.81 -21.14 -26.22
CA GLU A 379 -10.72 -22.11 -26.34
C GLU A 379 -9.44 -21.71 -25.58
N TYR A 380 -9.23 -20.41 -25.33
CA TYR A 380 -8.09 -19.93 -24.53
C TYR A 380 -8.41 -19.92 -23.03
N ILE A 381 -9.69 -19.73 -22.68
CA ILE A 381 -10.16 -19.70 -21.30
C ILE A 381 -10.29 -21.13 -20.74
N ASN A 382 -10.75 -22.07 -21.58
CA ASN A 382 -11.00 -23.46 -21.21
C ASN A 382 -10.00 -24.41 -21.88
N ALA A 383 -8.74 -23.99 -22.04
CA ALA A 383 -7.71 -24.80 -22.65
C ALA A 383 -7.47 -26.07 -21.79
N PRO A 384 -7.46 -27.29 -22.38
CA PRO A 384 -7.23 -28.53 -21.64
C PRO A 384 -5.81 -28.56 -21.06
N ALA A 385 -5.62 -29.23 -19.92
CA ALA A 385 -4.31 -29.47 -19.31
C ALA A 385 -3.38 -30.32 -20.21
N PRO A 386 -2.04 -30.22 -20.06
CA PRO A 386 -1.11 -31.00 -20.88
C PRO A 386 -1.22 -32.50 -20.58
N GLU A 387 -1.18 -33.33 -21.63
CA GLU A 387 -1.34 -34.78 -21.53
C GLU A 387 -0.14 -35.48 -20.87
N SER A 388 1.05 -34.91 -21.00
CA SER A 388 2.29 -35.49 -20.48
C SER A 388 3.31 -34.40 -20.12
N VAL A 389 4.16 -34.72 -19.15
CA VAL A 389 5.32 -33.91 -18.76
C VAL A 389 6.36 -33.97 -19.87
N ARG A 390 6.90 -32.82 -20.28
CA ARG A 390 7.97 -32.71 -21.28
C ARG A 390 9.12 -31.86 -20.78
N VAL A 391 10.26 -31.95 -21.47
CA VAL A 391 11.43 -31.12 -21.20
C VAL A 391 11.06 -29.63 -21.31
N GLY A 392 11.49 -28.84 -20.33
CA GLY A 392 11.18 -27.41 -20.21
C GLY A 392 9.98 -27.10 -19.32
N ASP A 393 9.12 -28.07 -19.00
CA ASP A 393 7.97 -27.84 -18.12
C ASP A 393 8.43 -27.52 -16.68
N ILE A 394 7.70 -26.65 -15.98
CA ILE A 394 7.84 -26.47 -14.53
C ILE A 394 6.81 -27.36 -13.84
N VAL A 395 7.32 -28.22 -12.97
CA VAL A 395 6.55 -29.22 -12.25
C VAL A 395 6.58 -28.97 -10.75
N GLU A 396 5.52 -29.39 -10.09
CA GLU A 396 5.39 -29.44 -8.63
C GLU A 396 5.30 -30.91 -8.19
N TRP A 397 6.02 -31.27 -7.13
CA TRP A 397 5.94 -32.61 -6.56
C TRP A 397 4.63 -32.80 -5.79
N THR A 398 3.85 -33.83 -6.14
CA THR A 398 2.49 -34.02 -5.61
C THR A 398 2.45 -34.32 -4.11
N ALA A 399 3.48 -35.01 -3.58
CA ALA A 399 3.57 -35.35 -2.15
C ALA A 399 4.02 -34.16 -1.28
N GLN A 400 4.80 -33.24 -1.86
CA GLN A 400 5.38 -32.10 -1.16
C GLN A 400 5.21 -30.85 -2.05
N ARG A 401 4.00 -30.28 -2.05
CA ARG A 401 3.49 -29.17 -2.89
C ARG A 401 4.25 -27.84 -2.75
N SER A 402 5.47 -27.87 -2.19
CA SER A 402 6.35 -26.73 -2.00
C SER A 402 7.58 -26.77 -2.92
N ILE A 403 7.94 -27.93 -3.47
CA ILE A 403 9.12 -28.07 -4.31
C ILE A 403 8.73 -27.95 -5.78
N LYS A 404 9.23 -26.91 -6.43
CA LYS A 404 9.09 -26.65 -7.86
C LYS A 404 10.43 -26.84 -8.55
N GLY A 405 10.40 -27.39 -9.75
CA GLY A 405 11.61 -27.54 -10.55
C GLY A 405 11.33 -27.61 -12.03
N ARG A 406 12.38 -27.42 -12.82
CA ARG A 406 12.32 -27.44 -14.28
C ARG A 406 12.68 -28.82 -14.80
N VAL A 407 11.86 -29.39 -15.66
CA VAL A 407 12.12 -30.68 -16.29
C VAL A 407 13.25 -30.52 -17.30
N ILE A 408 14.30 -31.34 -17.19
CA ILE A 408 15.48 -31.30 -18.06
C ILE A 408 15.64 -32.55 -18.93
N ASN A 409 15.05 -33.69 -18.53
CA ASN A 409 15.03 -34.92 -19.32
C ASN A 409 13.76 -35.73 -18.95
N VAL A 410 13.15 -36.37 -19.96
CA VAL A 410 12.04 -37.30 -19.80
C VAL A 410 12.39 -38.63 -20.46
N ASP A 411 12.71 -39.64 -19.66
CA ASP A 411 12.97 -41.03 -20.06
C ASP A 411 12.04 -41.97 -19.25
N ASN A 412 12.54 -43.09 -18.71
CA ASN A 412 11.82 -43.95 -17.76
C ASN A 412 11.50 -43.23 -16.44
N PHE A 413 12.26 -42.17 -16.14
CA PHE A 413 12.06 -41.25 -15.03
C PHE A 413 12.09 -39.81 -15.58
N VAL A 414 11.47 -38.89 -14.85
CA VAL A 414 11.53 -37.46 -15.17
C VAL A 414 12.65 -36.85 -14.33
N THR A 415 13.67 -36.32 -15.01
CA THR A 415 14.74 -35.58 -14.34
C THR A 415 14.35 -34.12 -14.21
N VAL A 416 14.31 -33.63 -12.97
CA VAL A 416 13.92 -32.26 -12.62
C VAL A 416 15.11 -31.55 -11.97
N ASP A 417 15.42 -30.37 -12.48
CA ASP A 417 16.36 -29.42 -11.88
C ASP A 417 15.63 -28.59 -10.81
N VAL A 418 16.05 -28.77 -9.57
CA VAL A 418 15.57 -28.04 -8.39
C VAL A 418 16.79 -27.32 -7.80
N TYR A 419 16.84 -25.99 -7.96
CA TYR A 419 17.92 -25.14 -7.47
C TYR A 419 19.34 -25.57 -7.92
N GLY A 420 19.51 -26.08 -9.14
CA GLY A 420 20.79 -26.55 -9.68
C GLY A 420 21.11 -28.01 -9.36
N HIS A 421 20.23 -28.70 -8.63
CA HIS A 421 20.36 -30.11 -8.31
C HIS A 421 19.40 -30.96 -9.14
N LYS A 422 19.90 -32.08 -9.67
CA LYS A 422 19.11 -32.99 -10.50
C LYS A 422 18.48 -34.07 -9.63
N TRP A 423 17.17 -34.22 -9.75
CA TRP A 423 16.37 -35.21 -9.04
C TRP A 423 15.55 -36.03 -10.02
N GLU A 424 15.43 -37.33 -9.77
CA GLU A 424 14.63 -38.24 -10.60
C GLU A 424 13.30 -38.57 -9.92
N TYR A 425 12.20 -38.34 -10.63
CA TYR A 425 10.85 -38.65 -10.15
C TYR A 425 10.14 -39.60 -11.09
N ARG A 426 9.19 -40.36 -10.56
CA ARG A 426 8.22 -41.09 -11.39
C ARG A 426 7.29 -40.07 -12.07
N PRO A 427 6.91 -40.24 -13.35
CA PRO A 427 6.04 -39.30 -14.05
C PRO A 427 4.75 -38.94 -13.29
N HIS A 428 4.08 -39.95 -12.71
CA HIS A 428 2.83 -39.79 -11.94
C HIS A 428 3.00 -39.04 -10.60
N ALA A 429 4.24 -38.84 -10.13
CA ALA A 429 4.52 -38.07 -8.93
C ALA A 429 4.60 -36.56 -9.19
N LEU A 430 4.57 -36.13 -10.45
CA LEU A 430 4.74 -34.74 -10.84
C LEU A 430 3.45 -34.17 -11.41
N ARG A 431 3.17 -32.92 -11.06
CA ARG A 431 2.09 -32.11 -11.66
C ARG A 431 2.70 -30.96 -12.43
N VAL A 432 2.35 -30.80 -13.70
CA VAL A 432 2.74 -29.61 -14.48
C VAL A 432 1.98 -28.40 -13.96
N ILE A 433 2.70 -27.31 -13.71
CA ILE A 433 2.11 -26.04 -13.23
C ILE A 433 2.39 -24.87 -14.18
N ASP A 434 3.44 -24.97 -15.00
CA ASP A 434 3.76 -24.04 -16.08
C ASP A 434 4.35 -24.84 -17.24
N ASP A 435 3.67 -24.81 -18.40
CA ASP A 435 4.08 -25.50 -19.63
C ASP A 435 4.57 -24.52 -20.70
N SER A 436 5.00 -23.33 -20.29
CA SER A 436 5.62 -22.33 -21.16
C SER A 436 7.05 -22.75 -21.49
N ARG A 437 7.16 -23.67 -22.45
CA ARG A 437 8.43 -24.09 -23.06
C ARG A 437 8.92 -22.93 -23.92
N GLU A 438 9.83 -22.12 -23.41
CA GLU A 438 10.50 -21.13 -24.25
C GLU A 438 11.33 -21.89 -25.29
N GLU A 439 11.08 -21.62 -26.57
CA GLU A 439 11.87 -22.17 -27.66
C GLU A 439 13.32 -21.75 -27.42
N VAL A 440 14.17 -22.72 -27.11
CA VAL A 440 15.61 -22.53 -27.10
C VAL A 440 15.95 -22.16 -28.54
N ALA A 441 16.35 -20.90 -28.76
CA ALA A 441 16.90 -20.49 -30.04
C ALA A 441 18.06 -21.45 -30.36
N GLU A 442 17.95 -22.19 -31.46
CA GLU A 442 19.07 -22.92 -32.06
C GLU A 442 20.17 -21.95 -32.50
#